data_AF-A0A9E5XWG1-F1
#
_entry.id   AF-A0A9E5XWG1-F1
#
_cell.length_a   1.000
_cell.length_b   1.000
_cell.length_c   1.000
_cell.angle_alpha   90.00
_cell.angle_beta   90.00
_cell.angle_gamma   90.00
#
_symmetry.space_group_name_H-M   'P 1'
#
loop_
_entity.id
_entity.type
_entity.pdbx_description
1 polymer ?
#
loop_
_entity_poly.entity_id
_entity_poly.type
_entity_poly.pdbx_seq_one_letter_code
_entity_poly.pdbx_strand_id
1 'polypeptide(L)'
;MKKIIFLSIIIFQFGFFAFSQSLKAEYQYLYLINKQDNEEIIKDNLRNAELVAYKITENPDNYNDFGTLFYIELARGYLKTEQYAKSVFTLARQILFFPDENNKNTEHVFRIAAEGANVKNIENSYKKLLQKSEAETFEKFNALFDLTLSEKLYETDDLLNEYIRLYRQKNTQPLPDRIKQYEFYTLIGIKNKDKFNMISYTEESDDFLHLHNDLTTKQKRKIINAAADYYIEIKNKNELKKTISEYKKIKKGIGGNFSLLYYKISYAVL
;
A
#
# COMPACT_ATOMS: atom_id res chain seq x y z
N MET A 1 -28.98 42.41 11.92
CA MET A 1 -29.35 41.07 11.39
C MET A 1 -29.06 40.90 9.89
N LYS A 2 -29.47 41.80 8.97
CA LYS A 2 -29.22 41.65 7.52
C LYS A 2 -27.73 41.54 7.11
N LYS A 3 -26.82 42.21 7.82
CA LYS A 3 -25.37 42.13 7.59
C LYS A 3 -24.72 40.79 7.99
N ILE A 4 -25.30 40.08 8.96
CA ILE A 4 -24.79 38.78 9.44
C ILE A 4 -25.11 37.70 8.39
N ILE A 5 -26.35 37.69 7.87
CA ILE A 5 -26.78 36.76 6.82
C ILE A 5 -25.92 36.91 5.55
N PHE A 6 -25.59 38.15 5.16
CA PHE A 6 -24.73 38.41 4.01
C PHE A 6 -23.29 37.91 4.21
N LEU A 7 -22.75 38.07 5.43
CA LEU A 7 -21.43 37.52 5.79
C LEU A 7 -21.44 35.99 5.81
N SER A 8 -22.52 35.38 6.29
CA SER A 8 -22.71 33.92 6.28
C SER A 8 -22.75 33.36 4.86
N ILE A 9 -23.44 34.03 3.93
CA ILE A 9 -23.51 33.62 2.52
C ILE A 9 -22.14 33.76 1.83
N ILE A 10 -21.39 34.83 2.13
CA ILE A 10 -20.02 35.02 1.61
C ILE A 10 -19.08 33.94 2.16
N ILE A 11 -19.12 33.63 3.46
CA ILE A 11 -18.30 32.57 4.05
C ILE A 11 -18.72 31.19 3.52
N PHE A 12 -20.01 30.95 3.28
CA PHE A 12 -20.49 29.72 2.64
C PHE A 12 -20.03 29.62 1.18
N GLN A 13 -20.00 30.73 0.44
CA GLN A 13 -19.53 30.76 -0.94
C GLN A 13 -18.01 30.63 -1.05
N PHE A 14 -17.22 31.25 -0.17
CA PHE A 14 -15.78 31.01 -0.09
C PHE A 14 -15.46 29.63 0.46
N GLY A 15 -16.28 29.09 1.37
CA GLY A 15 -16.21 27.71 1.83
C GLY A 15 -16.48 26.71 0.69
N PHE A 16 -17.45 26.98 -0.17
CA PHE A 16 -17.70 26.16 -1.36
C PHE A 16 -16.64 26.33 -2.46
N PHE A 17 -16.12 27.54 -2.68
CA PHE A 17 -15.05 27.80 -3.65
C PHE A 17 -13.69 27.23 -3.21
N ALA A 18 -13.39 27.22 -1.91
CA ALA A 18 -12.22 26.56 -1.35
C ALA A 18 -12.33 25.02 -1.42
N PHE A 19 -13.56 24.49 -1.48
CA PHE A 19 -13.82 23.05 -1.61
C PHE A 19 -14.00 22.54 -3.05
N SER A 20 -14.03 23.43 -4.05
CA SER A 20 -14.03 23.06 -5.46
C SER A 20 -12.70 23.37 -6.15
N GLN A 21 -11.56 23.01 -5.53
CA GLN A 21 -10.30 23.00 -6.26
C GLN A 21 -10.41 21.97 -7.38
N SER A 22 -10.49 22.46 -8.62
CA SER A 22 -10.46 21.59 -9.79
C SER A 22 -9.14 20.81 -9.83
N LEU A 23 -9.16 19.56 -10.31
CA LEU A 23 -7.95 18.74 -10.45
C LEU A 23 -6.84 19.44 -11.24
N LYS A 24 -7.21 20.29 -12.20
CA LYS A 24 -6.27 21.15 -12.93
C LYS A 24 -5.50 22.09 -11.99
N ALA A 25 -6.16 22.70 -11.01
CA ALA A 25 -5.53 23.59 -10.04
C ALA A 25 -4.57 22.82 -9.11
N GLU A 26 -4.98 21.64 -8.65
CA GLU A 26 -4.14 20.75 -7.84
C GLU A 26 -2.86 20.32 -8.58
N TYR A 27 -3.00 19.93 -9.85
CA TYR A 27 -1.87 19.65 -10.73
C TYR A 27 -0.95 20.87 -10.90
N GLN A 28 -1.51 22.04 -11.21
CA GLN A 28 -0.73 23.27 -11.41
C GLN A 28 0.01 23.68 -10.13
N TYR A 29 -0.64 23.55 -8.98
CA TYR A 29 -0.02 23.79 -7.68
C TYR A 29 1.17 22.86 -7.45
N LEU A 30 0.96 21.55 -7.61
CA LEU A 30 2.02 20.55 -7.41
C LEU A 30 3.19 20.75 -8.39
N TYR A 31 2.91 21.07 -9.65
CA TYR A 31 3.92 21.44 -10.63
C TYR A 31 4.76 22.64 -10.18
N LEU A 32 4.12 23.71 -9.69
CA LEU A 32 4.82 24.90 -9.20
C LEU A 32 5.68 24.58 -7.98
N ILE A 33 5.18 23.78 -7.03
CA ILE A 33 5.96 23.31 -5.88
C ILE A 33 7.19 22.52 -6.34
N ASN A 34 7.02 21.56 -7.25
CA ASN A 34 8.13 20.80 -7.81
C ASN A 34 9.14 21.71 -8.54
N LYS A 35 8.69 22.76 -9.22
CA LYS A 35 9.57 23.70 -9.93
C LYS A 35 10.44 24.57 -9.01
N GLN A 36 10.05 24.76 -7.75
CA GLN A 36 10.86 25.50 -6.78
C GLN A 36 12.12 24.74 -6.35
N ASP A 37 12.17 23.42 -6.57
CA ASP A 37 13.30 22.56 -6.26
C ASP A 37 13.75 22.61 -4.78
N ASN A 38 12.80 22.95 -3.90
CA ASN A 38 12.99 22.95 -2.45
C ASN A 38 12.43 21.64 -1.88
N GLU A 39 13.31 20.74 -1.46
CA GLU A 39 12.95 19.40 -0.99
C GLU A 39 12.02 19.42 0.23
N GLU A 40 12.22 20.37 1.17
CA GLU A 40 11.38 20.50 2.37
C GLU A 40 9.95 20.90 2.01
N ILE A 41 9.80 21.94 1.16
CA ILE A 41 8.49 22.38 0.67
C ILE A 41 7.81 21.26 -0.11
N ILE A 42 8.56 20.52 -0.94
CA ILE A 42 7.99 19.37 -1.67
C ILE A 42 7.48 18.32 -0.67
N LYS A 43 8.29 17.92 0.31
CA LYS A 43 7.90 16.94 1.35
C LYS A 43 6.64 17.34 2.09
N ASP A 44 6.53 18.61 2.50
CA ASP A 44 5.36 19.14 3.22
C ASP A 44 4.07 19.04 2.40
N ASN A 45 4.17 19.10 1.08
CA ASN A 45 3.02 19.07 0.18
C ASN A 45 2.65 17.66 -0.32
N LEU A 46 3.58 16.69 -0.26
CA LEU A 46 3.32 15.32 -0.74
C LEU A 46 2.15 14.65 -0.02
N ARG A 47 1.98 14.89 1.29
CA ARG A 47 0.85 14.33 2.05
C ARG A 47 -0.50 14.81 1.51
N ASN A 48 -0.62 16.10 1.21
CA ASN A 48 -1.87 16.66 0.69
C ASN A 48 -2.13 16.16 -0.74
N ALA A 49 -1.08 16.07 -1.57
CA ALA A 49 -1.18 15.52 -2.90
C ALA A 49 -1.61 14.04 -2.90
N GLU A 50 -1.19 13.23 -1.92
CA GLU A 50 -1.70 11.86 -1.76
C GLU A 50 -3.18 11.78 -1.39
N LEU A 51 -3.70 12.72 -0.59
CA LEU A 51 -5.14 12.76 -0.30
C LEU A 51 -5.95 13.04 -1.57
N VAL A 52 -5.42 13.89 -2.46
CA VAL A 52 -6.01 14.14 -3.78
C VAL A 52 -5.89 12.89 -4.66
N ALA A 53 -4.73 12.23 -4.71
CA ALA A 53 -4.53 10.97 -5.44
C ALA A 53 -5.51 9.87 -5.01
N TYR A 54 -5.72 9.71 -3.70
CA TYR A 54 -6.68 8.74 -3.16
C TYR A 54 -8.09 9.02 -3.69
N LYS A 55 -8.57 10.28 -3.62
CA LYS A 55 -9.88 10.68 -4.14
C LYS A 55 -10.02 10.48 -5.65
N ILE A 56 -8.92 10.65 -6.39
CA ILE A 56 -8.87 10.40 -7.84
C ILE A 56 -9.04 8.91 -8.12
N THR A 57 -8.27 8.05 -7.45
CA THR A 57 -8.39 6.58 -7.65
C THR A 57 -9.74 6.05 -7.15
N GLU A 58 -10.32 6.67 -6.14
CA GLU A 58 -11.62 6.27 -5.63
C GLU A 58 -12.72 6.44 -6.68
N ASN A 59 -12.67 7.47 -7.52
CA ASN A 59 -13.70 7.72 -8.52
C ASN A 59 -13.08 8.11 -9.87
N PRO A 60 -12.38 7.18 -10.55
CA PRO A 60 -11.52 7.52 -11.68
C PRO A 60 -12.29 8.14 -12.85
N ASP A 61 -13.52 7.69 -13.10
CA ASP A 61 -14.39 8.18 -14.18
C ASP A 61 -14.76 9.67 -14.06
N ASN A 62 -14.64 10.25 -12.86
CA ASN A 62 -14.95 11.66 -12.61
C ASN A 62 -13.79 12.61 -12.95
N TYR A 63 -12.63 12.07 -13.32
CA TYR A 63 -11.43 12.85 -13.56
C TYR A 63 -10.97 12.70 -15.00
N ASN A 64 -10.78 13.84 -15.66
CA ASN A 64 -10.31 13.97 -17.03
C ASN A 64 -8.78 13.78 -17.12
N ASP A 65 -8.19 14.08 -18.30
CA ASP A 65 -6.75 14.00 -18.60
C ASP A 65 -5.82 14.63 -17.54
N PHE A 66 -6.31 15.54 -16.69
CA PHE A 66 -5.54 16.08 -15.58
C PHE A 66 -5.19 15.03 -14.51
N GLY A 67 -5.88 13.89 -14.45
CA GLY A 67 -5.52 12.74 -13.60
C GLY A 67 -4.12 12.25 -13.92
N THR A 68 -3.86 11.94 -15.20
CA THR A 68 -2.54 11.54 -15.70
C THR A 68 -1.46 12.54 -15.32
N LEU A 69 -1.68 13.83 -15.60
CA LEU A 69 -0.71 14.89 -15.31
C LEU A 69 -0.45 15.04 -13.81
N PHE A 70 -1.49 14.94 -12.98
CA PHE A 70 -1.38 15.04 -11.54
C PHE A 70 -0.48 13.93 -10.96
N TYR A 71 -0.71 12.67 -11.33
CA TYR A 71 0.11 11.57 -10.83
C TYR A 71 1.58 11.66 -11.29
N ILE A 72 1.83 12.12 -12.52
CA ILE A 72 3.20 12.31 -13.01
C ILE A 72 3.91 13.36 -12.15
N GLU A 73 3.26 14.46 -11.79
CA GLU A 73 3.84 15.48 -10.91
C GLU A 73 4.00 14.98 -9.47
N LEU A 74 3.08 14.17 -8.96
CA LEU A 74 3.22 13.53 -7.66
C LEU A 74 4.43 12.58 -7.63
N ALA A 75 4.62 11.78 -8.67
CA ALA A 75 5.77 10.91 -8.82
C ALA A 75 7.08 11.72 -8.90
N ARG A 76 7.10 12.83 -9.63
CA ARG A 76 8.26 13.74 -9.68
C ARG A 76 8.58 14.34 -8.31
N GLY A 77 7.58 14.69 -7.51
CA GLY A 77 7.78 15.15 -6.13
C GLY A 77 8.43 14.07 -5.27
N TYR A 78 8.00 12.81 -5.39
CA TYR A 78 8.66 11.70 -4.72
C TYR A 78 10.09 11.47 -5.19
N LEU A 79 10.36 11.56 -6.50
CA LEU A 79 11.73 11.46 -7.04
C LEU A 79 12.66 12.52 -6.46
N LYS A 80 12.20 13.78 -6.40
CA LYS A 80 12.98 14.89 -5.84
C LYS A 80 13.28 14.76 -4.35
N THR A 81 12.52 13.93 -3.65
CA THR A 81 12.68 13.66 -2.21
C THR A 81 13.23 12.27 -1.94
N GLU A 82 13.77 11.62 -2.98
CA GLU A 82 14.38 10.28 -2.96
C GLU A 82 13.45 9.15 -2.45
N GLN A 83 12.14 9.36 -2.47
CA GLN A 83 11.13 8.37 -2.10
C GLN A 83 10.76 7.50 -3.33
N TYR A 84 11.75 6.82 -3.88
CA TYR A 84 11.64 6.12 -5.16
C TYR A 84 10.53 5.07 -5.20
N ALA A 85 10.36 4.29 -4.13
CA ALA A 85 9.32 3.26 -4.06
C ALA A 85 7.90 3.85 -4.10
N LYS A 86 7.68 4.99 -3.43
CA LYS A 86 6.41 5.75 -3.51
C LYS A 86 6.20 6.35 -4.90
N SER A 87 7.26 6.79 -5.58
CA SER A 87 7.18 7.22 -6.98
C SER A 87 6.74 6.08 -7.90
N VAL A 88 7.34 4.88 -7.77
CA VAL A 88 6.94 3.70 -8.57
C VAL A 88 5.47 3.34 -8.33
N PHE A 89 5.04 3.31 -7.06
CA PHE A 89 3.64 3.05 -6.71
C PHE A 89 2.69 4.09 -7.32
N THR A 90 3.09 5.36 -7.29
CA THR A 90 2.34 6.48 -7.87
C THR A 90 2.16 6.33 -9.39
N LEU A 91 3.24 6.01 -10.09
CA LEU A 91 3.18 5.81 -11.55
C LEU A 91 2.41 4.55 -11.91
N ALA A 92 2.51 3.48 -11.11
CA ALA A 92 1.69 2.28 -11.32
C ALA A 92 0.19 2.59 -11.21
N ARG A 93 -0.22 3.41 -10.23
CA ARG A 93 -1.60 3.91 -10.16
C ARG A 93 -1.99 4.69 -11.42
N GLN A 94 -1.13 5.61 -11.87
CA GLN A 94 -1.40 6.36 -13.09
C GLN A 94 -1.58 5.47 -14.31
N ILE A 95 -0.65 4.54 -14.55
CA ILE A 95 -0.68 3.64 -15.70
C ILE A 95 -1.95 2.76 -15.69
N LEU A 96 -2.34 2.26 -14.52
CA LEU A 96 -3.49 1.35 -14.40
C LEU A 96 -4.84 2.06 -14.50
N PHE A 97 -4.99 3.22 -13.85
CA PHE A 97 -6.27 3.91 -13.74
C PHE A 97 -6.47 5.03 -14.75
N PHE A 98 -5.38 5.58 -15.30
CA PHE A 98 -5.37 6.69 -16.25
C PHE A 98 -4.33 6.43 -17.36
N PRO A 99 -4.41 5.30 -18.10
CA PRO A 99 -3.41 4.96 -19.10
C PRO A 99 -3.28 6.07 -20.14
N ASP A 100 -2.04 6.40 -20.46
CA ASP A 100 -1.68 7.26 -21.58
C ASP A 100 -0.66 6.49 -22.43
N GLU A 101 -1.20 5.69 -23.36
CA GLU A 101 -0.45 4.68 -24.12
C GLU A 101 0.72 5.26 -24.93
N ASN A 102 0.76 6.57 -25.13
CA ASN A 102 1.77 7.27 -25.92
C ASN A 102 2.70 8.17 -25.09
N ASN A 103 2.61 8.13 -23.76
CA ASN A 103 3.39 9.03 -22.91
C ASN A 103 4.82 8.52 -22.66
N LYS A 104 5.73 8.82 -23.59
CA LYS A 104 7.18 8.58 -23.41
C LYS A 104 7.73 9.18 -22.11
N ASN A 105 7.09 10.25 -21.61
CA ASN A 105 7.50 10.87 -20.35
C ASN A 105 7.06 10.05 -19.13
N THR A 106 5.88 9.43 -19.10
CA THR A 106 5.50 8.47 -18.04
C THR A 106 6.49 7.31 -17.97
N GLU A 107 6.80 6.67 -19.10
CA GLU A 107 7.74 5.56 -19.14
C GLU A 107 9.12 5.98 -18.62
N HIS A 108 9.61 7.13 -19.07
CA HIS A 108 10.90 7.65 -18.63
C HIS A 108 10.96 7.89 -17.12
N VAL A 109 9.94 8.55 -16.55
CA VAL A 109 9.85 8.81 -15.10
C VAL A 109 9.71 7.50 -14.32
N PHE A 110 8.96 6.53 -14.86
CA PHE A 110 8.82 5.19 -14.25
C PHE A 110 10.16 4.47 -14.18
N ARG A 111 10.95 4.51 -15.25
CA ARG A 111 12.27 3.87 -15.28
C ARG A 111 13.21 4.48 -14.24
N ILE A 112 13.29 5.81 -14.14
CA ILE A 112 14.12 6.49 -13.13
C ILE A 112 13.70 6.08 -11.72
N ALA A 113 12.38 6.11 -11.43
CA ALA A 113 11.86 5.72 -10.14
C ALA A 113 12.14 4.25 -9.81
N ALA A 114 11.96 3.37 -10.79
CA ALA A 114 12.17 1.94 -10.64
C ALA A 114 13.65 1.58 -10.44
N GLU A 115 14.56 2.28 -11.12
CA GLU A 115 16.01 2.17 -10.90
C GLU A 115 16.37 2.58 -9.47
N GLY A 116 15.91 3.74 -9.00
CA GLY A 116 16.14 4.20 -7.62
C GLY A 116 15.54 3.28 -6.55
N ALA A 117 14.39 2.65 -6.85
CA ALA A 117 13.73 1.68 -5.99
C ALA A 117 14.34 0.26 -6.07
N ASN A 118 15.35 0.03 -6.92
CA ASN A 118 15.98 -1.27 -7.18
C ASN A 118 14.99 -2.36 -7.68
N VAL A 119 14.02 -1.96 -8.49
CA VAL A 119 13.08 -2.86 -9.19
C VAL A 119 13.87 -3.76 -10.15
N LYS A 120 13.69 -5.08 -10.07
CA LYS A 120 14.54 -6.03 -10.80
C LYS A 120 14.23 -6.13 -12.28
N ASN A 121 12.95 -6.08 -12.64
CA ASN A 121 12.48 -6.31 -14.01
C ASN A 121 11.64 -5.14 -14.52
N ILE A 122 12.24 -3.95 -14.58
CA ILE A 122 11.56 -2.68 -14.89
C ILE A 122 10.70 -2.76 -16.15
N GLU A 123 11.26 -3.26 -17.26
CA GLU A 123 10.56 -3.34 -18.54
C GLU A 123 9.33 -4.27 -18.48
N ASN A 124 9.49 -5.45 -17.87
CA ASN A 124 8.40 -6.40 -17.72
C ASN A 124 7.31 -5.86 -16.79
N SER A 125 7.70 -5.19 -15.70
CA SER A 125 6.76 -4.55 -14.78
C SER A 125 5.95 -3.46 -15.47
N TYR A 126 6.59 -2.58 -16.24
CA TYR A 126 5.90 -1.55 -17.01
C TYR A 126 4.93 -2.15 -18.04
N LYS A 127 5.37 -3.14 -18.82
CA LYS A 127 4.54 -3.85 -19.81
C LYS A 127 3.32 -4.52 -19.18
N LYS A 128 3.48 -5.17 -18.02
CA LYS A 128 2.37 -5.80 -17.28
C LYS A 128 1.35 -4.78 -16.81
N LEU A 129 1.79 -3.61 -16.34
CA LEU A 129 0.87 -2.54 -15.92
C LEU A 129 0.05 -2.04 -17.10
N LEU A 130 0.68 -1.80 -18.27
CA LEU A 130 -0.03 -1.40 -19.49
C LEU A 130 -1.07 -2.44 -19.91
N GLN A 131 -0.70 -3.73 -19.95
CA GLN A 131 -1.62 -4.83 -20.29
C GLN A 131 -2.83 -4.90 -19.35
N LYS A 132 -2.67 -4.49 -18.08
CA LYS A 132 -3.74 -4.50 -17.08
C LYS A 132 -4.50 -3.18 -16.98
N SER A 133 -4.10 -2.15 -17.72
CA SER A 133 -4.76 -0.85 -17.68
C SER A 133 -6.18 -0.84 -18.28
N GLU A 134 -6.47 -1.75 -19.22
CA GLU A 134 -7.81 -1.94 -19.80
C GLU A 134 -8.67 -2.96 -19.05
N ALA A 135 -8.10 -3.63 -18.04
CA ALA A 135 -8.81 -4.66 -17.29
C ALA A 135 -9.87 -4.09 -16.34
N GLU A 136 -10.71 -4.95 -15.77
CA GLU A 136 -11.66 -4.55 -14.73
C GLU A 136 -10.93 -3.96 -13.50
N THR A 137 -11.62 -3.09 -12.75
CA THR A 137 -11.06 -2.38 -11.58
C THR A 137 -10.37 -3.31 -10.59
N PHE A 138 -10.93 -4.48 -10.29
CA PHE A 138 -10.33 -5.43 -9.37
C PHE A 138 -8.98 -5.99 -9.89
N GLU A 139 -8.85 -6.20 -11.21
CA GLU A 139 -7.60 -6.65 -11.82
C GLU A 139 -6.53 -5.57 -11.81
N LYS A 140 -6.93 -4.31 -11.99
CA LYS A 140 -6.02 -3.15 -11.87
C LYS A 140 -5.41 -3.09 -10.47
N PHE A 141 -6.23 -3.18 -9.43
CA PHE A 141 -5.73 -3.25 -8.04
C PHE A 141 -4.83 -4.46 -7.82
N ASN A 142 -5.21 -5.64 -8.33
CA ASN A 142 -4.39 -6.83 -8.20
C ASN A 142 -3.00 -6.65 -8.83
N ALA A 143 -2.91 -5.99 -9.99
CA ALA A 143 -1.65 -5.67 -10.65
C ALA A 143 -0.80 -4.67 -9.83
N LEU A 144 -1.43 -3.65 -9.23
CA LEU A 144 -0.76 -2.71 -8.32
C LEU A 144 -0.19 -3.44 -7.09
N PHE A 145 -0.99 -4.30 -6.48
CA PHE A 145 -0.61 -5.13 -5.34
C PHE A 145 0.54 -6.09 -5.68
N ASP A 146 0.45 -6.76 -6.84
CA ASP A 146 1.48 -7.65 -7.33
C ASP A 146 2.82 -6.94 -7.49
N LEU A 147 2.84 -5.82 -8.21
CA LEU A 147 4.04 -5.01 -8.40
C LEU A 147 4.65 -4.63 -7.05
N THR A 148 3.83 -4.10 -6.15
CA THR A 148 4.26 -3.57 -4.85
C THR A 148 4.93 -4.66 -4.02
N LEU A 149 4.29 -5.82 -3.90
CA LEU A 149 4.80 -6.94 -3.11
C LEU A 149 5.98 -7.64 -3.79
N SER A 150 5.94 -7.87 -5.10
CA SER A 150 6.94 -8.67 -5.81
C SER A 150 8.27 -7.92 -5.96
N GLU A 151 8.18 -6.61 -6.21
CA GLU A 151 9.33 -5.71 -6.30
C GLU A 151 9.74 -5.13 -4.95
N LYS A 152 9.04 -5.53 -3.88
CA LYS A 152 9.42 -5.22 -2.49
C LYS A 152 9.56 -3.72 -2.23
N LEU A 153 8.56 -2.95 -2.65
CA LEU A 153 8.51 -1.50 -2.47
C LEU A 153 8.24 -1.13 -0.99
N TYR A 154 9.20 -1.40 -0.09
CA TYR A 154 8.99 -1.40 1.36
C TYR A 154 8.47 -0.08 1.97
N GLU A 155 8.70 1.05 1.29
CA GLU A 155 8.32 2.39 1.76
C GLU A 155 6.87 2.76 1.45
N THR A 156 6.11 1.87 0.81
CA THR A 156 4.72 2.10 0.41
C THR A 156 3.70 1.48 1.36
N ASP A 157 4.12 1.09 2.56
CA ASP A 157 3.27 0.35 3.52
C ASP A 157 1.99 1.10 3.90
N ASP A 158 2.10 2.41 4.12
CA ASP A 158 0.98 3.31 4.36
C ASP A 158 0.03 3.35 3.15
N LEU A 159 0.57 3.55 1.95
CA LEU A 159 -0.20 3.60 0.71
C LEU A 159 -0.87 2.26 0.40
N LEU A 160 -0.17 1.14 0.59
CA LEU A 160 -0.68 -0.19 0.29
C LEU A 160 -1.89 -0.52 1.17
N ASN A 161 -1.84 -0.23 2.48
CA ASN A 161 -2.97 -0.42 3.38
C ASN A 161 -4.20 0.40 2.97
N GLU A 162 -4.00 1.66 2.56
CA GLU A 162 -5.09 2.51 2.07
C GLU A 162 -5.73 1.93 0.79
N TYR A 163 -4.92 1.40 -0.13
CA TYR A 163 -5.43 0.84 -1.38
C TYR A 163 -6.06 -0.54 -1.20
N ILE A 164 -5.66 -1.32 -0.19
CA ILE A 164 -6.38 -2.54 0.22
C ILE A 164 -7.76 -2.18 0.77
N ARG A 165 -7.87 -1.12 1.57
CA ARG A 165 -9.16 -0.61 2.05
C ARG A 165 -10.04 -0.15 0.89
N LEU A 166 -9.48 0.61 -0.05
CA LEU A 166 -10.19 1.07 -1.24
C LEU A 166 -10.66 -0.11 -2.11
N TYR A 167 -9.82 -1.14 -2.29
CA TYR A 167 -10.21 -2.35 -3.02
C TYR A 167 -11.48 -2.98 -2.44
N ARG A 168 -11.55 -3.16 -1.12
CA ARG A 168 -12.73 -3.72 -0.43
C ARG A 168 -13.98 -2.87 -0.58
N GLN A 169 -13.83 -1.55 -0.68
CA GLN A 169 -14.95 -0.63 -0.86
C GLN A 169 -15.51 -0.68 -2.29
N LYS A 170 -14.65 -0.93 -3.28
CA LYS A 170 -15.00 -0.85 -4.71
C LYS A 170 -15.29 -2.20 -5.35
N ASN A 171 -14.89 -3.29 -4.74
CA ASN A 171 -14.96 -4.63 -5.32
C ASN A 171 -15.60 -5.61 -4.33
N THR A 172 -16.37 -6.57 -4.85
CA THR A 172 -16.94 -7.68 -4.07
C THR A 172 -16.05 -8.92 -4.11
N GLN A 173 -15.06 -8.94 -5.00
CA GLN A 173 -14.10 -10.02 -5.17
C GLN A 173 -13.26 -10.17 -3.89
N PRO A 174 -12.91 -11.41 -3.50
CA PRO A 174 -12.05 -11.64 -2.36
C PRO A 174 -10.65 -11.08 -2.64
N LEU A 175 -9.99 -10.60 -1.58
CA LEU A 175 -8.59 -10.20 -1.67
C LEU A 175 -7.72 -11.39 -2.14
N PRO A 176 -6.70 -11.14 -2.98
CA PRO A 176 -5.71 -12.16 -3.28
C PRO A 176 -5.02 -12.68 -2.01
N ASP A 177 -4.65 -13.95 -1.98
CA ASP A 177 -4.10 -14.59 -0.78
C ASP A 177 -2.81 -13.93 -0.29
N ARG A 178 -1.93 -13.50 -1.20
CA ARG A 178 -0.74 -12.68 -0.87
C ARG A 178 -1.08 -11.39 -0.11
N ILE A 179 -2.24 -10.79 -0.37
CA ILE A 179 -2.68 -9.57 0.32
C ILE A 179 -3.26 -9.91 1.68
N LYS A 180 -4.01 -11.01 1.79
CA LYS A 180 -4.45 -11.53 3.09
C LYS A 180 -3.24 -11.86 3.99
N GLN A 181 -2.18 -12.46 3.44
CA GLN A 181 -0.91 -12.67 4.15
C GLN A 181 -0.30 -11.36 4.63
N TYR A 182 -0.20 -10.36 3.75
CA TYR A 182 0.34 -9.05 4.07
C TYR A 182 -0.41 -8.36 5.21
N GLU A 183 -1.75 -8.41 5.18
CA GLU A 183 -2.59 -7.86 6.25
C GLU A 183 -2.43 -8.63 7.55
N PHE A 184 -2.40 -9.97 7.48
CA PHE A 184 -2.15 -10.80 8.64
C PHE A 184 -0.82 -10.46 9.32
N TYR A 185 0.26 -10.32 8.54
CA TYR A 185 1.57 -9.91 9.05
C TYR A 185 1.55 -8.49 9.64
N THR A 186 0.71 -7.60 9.10
CA THR A 186 0.50 -6.26 9.66
C THR A 186 -0.22 -6.33 11.00
N LEU A 187 -1.28 -7.14 11.11
CA LEU A 187 -2.07 -7.33 12.33
C LEU A 187 -1.23 -7.87 13.50
N ILE A 188 -0.34 -8.82 13.23
CA ILE A 188 0.53 -9.40 14.28
C ILE A 188 1.81 -8.58 14.52
N GLY A 189 1.97 -7.41 13.88
CA GLY A 189 3.09 -6.50 14.14
C GLY A 189 4.42 -6.90 13.50
N ILE A 190 4.43 -7.64 12.39
CA ILE A 190 5.65 -7.86 11.61
C ILE A 190 6.08 -6.56 10.93
N LYS A 191 7.36 -6.20 11.08
CA LYS A 191 7.95 -5.01 10.47
C LYS A 191 7.87 -5.04 8.93
N ASN A 192 7.67 -3.89 8.32
CA ASN A 192 7.45 -3.73 6.87
C ASN A 192 8.46 -4.46 6.00
N LYS A 193 9.76 -4.23 6.20
CA LYS A 193 10.80 -4.92 5.42
C LYS A 193 10.69 -6.45 5.51
N ASP A 194 10.29 -6.97 6.66
CA ASP A 194 10.10 -8.41 6.83
C ASP A 194 8.81 -8.91 6.16
N LYS A 195 7.70 -8.17 6.25
CA LYS A 195 6.40 -8.52 5.63
C LYS A 195 6.57 -8.88 4.16
N PHE A 196 7.11 -7.94 3.38
CA PHE A 196 7.34 -8.09 1.93
C PHE A 196 8.32 -9.23 1.59
N ASN A 197 9.23 -9.60 2.49
CA ASN A 197 10.15 -10.72 2.29
C ASN A 197 9.54 -12.08 2.69
N MET A 198 8.37 -12.08 3.34
CA MET A 198 7.70 -13.27 3.85
C MET A 198 6.42 -13.60 3.08
N ILE A 199 6.01 -12.78 2.11
CA ILE A 199 4.88 -13.08 1.23
C ILE A 199 5.24 -14.28 0.35
N SER A 200 4.40 -15.31 0.39
CA SER A 200 4.44 -16.42 -0.55
C SER A 200 3.41 -16.21 -1.66
N TYR A 201 3.82 -16.49 -2.90
CA TYR A 201 2.96 -16.48 -4.09
C TYR A 201 2.41 -17.87 -4.44
N THR A 202 2.81 -18.91 -3.72
CA THR A 202 2.41 -20.31 -3.94
C THR A 202 1.41 -20.81 -2.89
N GLU A 203 1.31 -20.11 -1.76
CA GLU A 203 0.44 -20.48 -0.65
C GLU A 203 -0.98 -19.93 -0.83
N GLU A 204 -1.93 -20.83 -1.03
CA GLU A 204 -3.37 -20.56 -1.01
C GLU A 204 -3.96 -20.74 0.42
N SER A 205 -5.08 -20.09 0.72
CA SER A 205 -6.03 -20.39 1.83
C SER A 205 -5.85 -19.73 3.22
N ASP A 206 -6.83 -20.00 4.10
CA ASP A 206 -7.02 -19.49 5.47
C ASP A 206 -5.95 -19.93 6.50
N ASP A 207 -5.01 -20.79 6.10
CA ASP A 207 -3.97 -21.37 6.96
C ASP A 207 -2.61 -20.64 6.85
N PHE A 208 -2.61 -19.32 6.61
CA PHE A 208 -1.39 -18.50 6.45
C PHE A 208 -0.39 -18.59 7.61
N LEU A 209 -0.77 -19.18 8.73
CA LEU A 209 0.07 -19.45 9.89
C LEU A 209 0.88 -20.75 9.83
N HIS A 210 0.55 -21.65 8.90
CA HIS A 210 0.82 -23.07 9.08
C HIS A 210 1.76 -23.68 8.03
N LEU A 211 1.68 -23.24 6.77
CA LEU A 211 2.46 -23.84 5.68
C LEU A 211 3.83 -23.16 5.53
N HIS A 212 3.86 -21.87 5.22
CA HIS A 212 5.09 -21.07 5.10
C HIS A 212 6.19 -21.78 4.30
N ASN A 213 5.86 -22.61 3.32
CA ASN A 213 6.75 -23.59 2.70
C ASN A 213 8.02 -22.92 2.12
N ASP A 214 7.88 -21.69 1.65
CA ASP A 214 8.95 -20.91 1.03
C ASP A 214 9.77 -20.07 2.04
N LEU A 215 9.43 -20.12 3.33
CA LEU A 215 10.09 -19.32 4.37
C LEU A 215 11.15 -20.10 5.13
N THR A 216 12.24 -19.41 5.47
CA THR A 216 13.26 -19.95 6.36
C THR A 216 12.69 -20.26 7.74
N THR A 217 13.26 -21.24 8.44
CA THR A 217 12.91 -21.56 9.84
C THR A 217 12.93 -20.33 10.76
N LYS A 218 13.82 -19.37 10.51
CA LYS A 218 13.90 -18.11 11.27
C LYS A 218 12.66 -17.23 11.04
N GLN A 219 12.24 -17.07 9.78
CA GLN A 219 11.05 -16.30 9.42
C GLN A 219 9.78 -16.96 9.97
N LYS A 220 9.64 -18.29 9.81
CA LYS A 220 8.52 -19.06 10.40
C LYS A 220 8.38 -18.83 11.91
N ARG A 221 9.48 -18.94 12.65
CA ARG A 221 9.48 -18.70 14.11
C ARG A 221 9.06 -17.28 14.47
N LYS A 222 9.50 -16.29 13.69
CA LYS A 222 9.14 -14.89 13.91
C LYS A 222 7.63 -14.67 13.75
N ILE A 223 7.04 -15.23 12.69
CA ILE A 223 5.60 -15.14 12.42
C ILE A 223 4.82 -15.84 13.54
N ILE A 224 5.18 -17.09 13.89
CA ILE A 224 4.44 -17.87 14.90
C ILE A 224 4.53 -17.24 16.29
N ASN A 225 5.67 -16.67 16.68
CA ASN A 225 5.79 -15.95 17.95
C ASN A 225 4.86 -14.72 17.96
N ALA A 226 4.96 -13.88 16.94
CA ALA A 226 4.15 -12.66 16.83
C ALA A 226 2.64 -12.98 16.82
N ALA A 227 2.25 -14.05 16.11
CA ALA A 227 0.89 -14.52 16.10
C ALA A 227 0.41 -15.06 17.45
N ALA A 228 1.25 -15.83 18.16
CA ALA A 228 0.91 -16.34 19.49
C ALA A 228 0.69 -15.19 20.48
N ASP A 229 1.57 -14.19 20.47
CA ASP A 229 1.43 -12.98 21.29
C ASP A 229 0.13 -12.24 20.96
N TYR A 230 -0.16 -12.02 19.68
CA TYR A 230 -1.41 -11.41 19.22
C TYR A 230 -2.66 -12.18 19.69
N TYR A 231 -2.69 -13.50 19.53
CA TYR A 231 -3.85 -14.31 19.94
C TYR A 231 -4.05 -14.38 21.45
N ILE A 232 -2.98 -14.25 22.23
CA ILE A 232 -3.07 -14.08 23.69
C ILE A 232 -3.73 -12.74 24.01
N GLU A 233 -3.28 -11.66 23.37
CA GLU A 233 -3.81 -10.31 23.57
C GLU A 233 -5.31 -10.22 23.28
N ILE A 234 -5.75 -10.75 22.14
CA ILE A 234 -7.17 -10.76 21.75
C ILE A 234 -7.98 -11.91 22.38
N LYS A 235 -7.38 -12.69 23.27
CA LYS A 235 -7.99 -13.84 23.97
C LYS A 235 -8.62 -14.89 23.04
N ASN A 236 -8.03 -15.12 21.87
CA ASN A 236 -8.51 -16.13 20.92
C ASN A 236 -7.87 -17.50 21.19
N LYS A 237 -8.52 -18.28 22.06
CA LYS A 237 -8.03 -19.58 22.51
C LYS A 237 -7.88 -20.59 21.37
N ASN A 238 -8.79 -20.61 20.40
CA ASN A 238 -8.78 -21.58 19.31
C ASN A 238 -7.57 -21.38 18.38
N GLU A 239 -7.32 -20.14 17.96
CA GLU A 239 -6.18 -19.81 17.10
C GLU A 239 -4.84 -19.91 17.83
N LEU A 240 -4.81 -19.59 19.13
CA LEU A 240 -3.63 -19.82 19.96
C LEU A 240 -3.28 -21.31 20.03
N LYS A 241 -4.26 -22.20 20.18
CA LYS A 241 -4.03 -23.66 20.20
C LYS A 241 -3.39 -24.14 18.89
N LYS A 242 -3.91 -23.68 17.74
CA LYS A 242 -3.36 -24.01 16.42
C LYS A 242 -1.93 -23.51 16.28
N THR A 243 -1.68 -22.26 16.64
CA THR A 243 -0.35 -21.62 16.59
C THR A 243 0.68 -22.36 17.46
N ILE A 244 0.30 -22.76 18.69
CA ILE A 244 1.15 -23.56 19.59
C ILE A 244 1.47 -24.94 18.99
N SER A 245 0.52 -25.55 18.28
CA SER A 245 0.74 -26.84 17.61
C SER A 245 1.83 -26.73 16.54
N GLU A 246 1.77 -25.71 15.69
CA GLU A 246 2.80 -25.46 14.68
C GLU A 246 4.15 -25.09 15.28
N TYR A 247 4.14 -24.30 16.36
CA TYR A 247 5.37 -23.96 17.08
C TYR A 247 6.16 -25.21 17.53
N LYS A 248 5.48 -26.30 17.88
CA LYS A 248 6.13 -27.57 18.26
C LYS A 248 6.86 -28.23 17.09
N LYS A 249 6.35 -28.11 15.86
CA LYS A 249 6.92 -28.77 14.67
C LYS A 249 8.24 -28.12 14.22
N ILE A 250 8.42 -26.82 14.46
CA ILE A 250 9.52 -26.02 13.89
C ILE A 250 10.73 -25.92 14.83
N LYS A 251 10.73 -26.74 15.90
CA LYS A 251 11.57 -26.51 17.07
C LYS A 251 12.70 -27.50 17.25
N LYS A 252 13.89 -26.95 17.47
CA LYS A 252 15.06 -27.59 18.09
C LYS A 252 15.76 -26.55 18.99
N GLY A 253 16.06 -26.88 20.26
CA GLY A 253 16.86 -26.05 21.18
C GLY A 253 16.16 -25.46 22.42
N ILE A 254 16.96 -24.98 23.39
CA ILE A 254 16.54 -24.57 24.75
C ILE A 254 15.68 -23.28 24.77
N GLY A 255 16.08 -22.24 24.02
CA GLY A 255 15.36 -20.94 24.03
C GLY A 255 13.90 -21.04 23.56
N GLY A 256 13.61 -21.93 22.62
CA GLY A 256 12.22 -22.17 22.24
C GLY A 256 11.41 -22.82 23.37
N ASN A 257 12.02 -23.65 24.23
CA ASN A 257 11.32 -24.37 25.30
C ASN A 257 10.68 -23.42 26.31
N PHE A 258 11.31 -22.28 26.57
CA PHE A 258 10.73 -21.21 27.39
C PHE A 258 9.53 -20.54 26.72
N SER A 259 9.61 -20.10 25.47
CA SER A 259 8.48 -19.46 24.77
C SER A 259 7.27 -20.40 24.67
N LEU A 260 7.50 -21.69 24.37
CA LEU A 260 6.43 -22.68 24.34
C LEU A 260 5.78 -22.89 25.71
N LEU A 261 6.56 -22.86 26.79
CA LEU A 261 6.03 -22.97 28.15
C LEU A 261 5.18 -21.73 28.49
N TYR A 262 5.67 -20.53 28.17
CA TYR A 262 4.92 -19.28 28.33
C TYR A 262 3.57 -19.32 27.59
N TYR A 263 3.56 -19.72 26.31
CA TYR A 263 2.31 -19.80 25.54
C TYR A 263 1.35 -20.87 26.08
N LYS A 264 1.87 -22.01 26.57
CA LYS A 264 1.04 -23.05 27.20
C LYS A 264 0.40 -22.56 28.50
N ILE A 265 1.15 -21.84 29.33
CA ILE A 265 0.62 -21.24 30.57
C ILE A 265 -0.46 -20.21 30.22
N SER A 266 -0.17 -19.32 29.28
CA SER A 266 -1.12 -18.29 28.82
C SER A 266 -2.41 -18.91 28.29
N TYR A 267 -2.32 -19.97 27.47
CA TYR A 267 -3.48 -20.73 26.98
C TYR A 267 -4.31 -21.38 28.10
N ALA A 268 -3.67 -21.84 29.18
CA ALA A 268 -4.37 -22.46 30.31
C ALA A 268 -5.14 -21.43 31.17
N VAL A 269 -4.71 -20.17 31.15
CA VAL A 269 -5.30 -19.06 31.92
C VAL A 269 -6.39 -18.31 31.13
N LEU A 270 -6.39 -18.40 29.79
CA LEU A 270 -7.44 -17.93 28.90
C LEU A 270 -8.70 -18.80 28.97
#